data_AF-A0AAJ4YA47-F1
#
_entry.id   AF-A0AAJ4YA47-F1
#
_cell.length_a   1.000
_cell.length_b   1.000
_cell.length_c   1.000
_cell.angle_alpha   90.00
_cell.angle_beta   90.00
_cell.angle_gamma   90.00
#
_symmetry.space_group_name_H-M   'P 1'
#
loop_
_entity.id
_entity.type
_entity.pdbx_description
1 polymer ?
#
loop_
_entity_poly.entity_id
_entity_poly.type
_entity_poly.pdbx_seq_one_letter_code
_entity_poly.pdbx_strand_id
1 'polypeptide(L)' 'MSADHCPDHVERLDLCPQCQGLTVTGMTRLTGVTDVRIDGPAGSLKLNGPVVMYLGPVEPCPNRAALEEGAARDV' A
#
# COMPACT_ATOMS: atom_id res chain seq x y z
N MET A 1 -9.67 -29.24 -6.79
CA MET A 1 -8.84 -28.15 -6.25
C MET A 1 -9.09 -26.96 -7.17
N SER A 2 -9.95 -26.01 -6.77
CA SER A 2 -10.17 -24.81 -7.58
C SER A 2 -8.86 -24.05 -7.64
N ALA A 3 -8.30 -23.91 -8.84
CA ALA A 3 -7.24 -22.96 -9.06
C ALA A 3 -7.84 -21.59 -8.74
N ASP A 4 -7.35 -20.95 -7.69
CA ASP A 4 -7.69 -19.57 -7.36
C ASP A 4 -7.47 -18.71 -8.60
N HIS A 5 -8.56 -18.33 -9.27
CA HIS A 5 -8.56 -17.42 -10.42
C HIS A 5 -8.34 -15.97 -9.97
N CYS A 6 -7.41 -15.75 -9.04
CA CYS A 6 -7.03 -14.40 -8.65
C CYS A 6 -6.38 -13.72 -9.85
N PRO A 7 -6.87 -12.54 -10.27
CA PRO A 7 -6.35 -11.86 -11.43
C PRO A 7 -4.91 -11.39 -11.18
N ASP A 8 -4.10 -11.32 -12.22
CA ASP A 8 -2.72 -10.82 -12.12
C ASP A 8 -2.67 -9.28 -12.01
N HIS A 9 -3.77 -8.62 -12.35
CA HIS A 9 -3.94 -7.18 -12.32
C HIS A 9 -5.32 -6.79 -11.76
N VAL A 10 -5.36 -5.75 -10.93
CA VAL A 10 -6.61 -5.11 -10.50
C VAL A 10 -6.50 -3.61 -10.60
N GLU A 11 -7.62 -2.95 -10.91
CA GLU A 11 -7.73 -1.50 -10.89
C GLU A 11 -8.40 -1.05 -9.59
N ARG A 12 -7.73 -0.18 -8.85
CA ARG A 12 -8.28 0.45 -7.65
C ARG A 12 -8.88 1.80 -8.06
N LEU A 13 -10.13 2.02 -7.65
CA LEU A 13 -10.85 3.28 -7.84
C LEU A 13 -10.91 4.03 -6.52
N ASP A 14 -10.40 5.26 -6.51
CA ASP A 14 -10.45 6.16 -5.34
C ASP A 14 -10.91 7.56 -5.76
N LEU A 15 -11.35 8.36 -4.79
CA LEU A 15 -11.53 9.79 -4.99
C LEU A 15 -10.18 10.50 -4.83
N CYS A 16 -9.76 11.27 -5.84
CA CYS A 16 -8.60 12.13 -5.77
C CYS A 16 -8.87 13.25 -4.75
N PRO A 17 -8.11 13.32 -3.65
CA PRO A 17 -8.33 14.34 -2.63
C PRO A 17 -7.99 15.76 -3.12
N GLN A 18 -7.22 15.90 -4.20
CA GLN A 18 -6.77 17.21 -4.71
C GLN A 18 -7.77 17.87 -5.67
N CYS A 19 -8.42 17.10 -6.54
CA CYS A 19 -9.31 17.64 -7.57
C CYS A 19 -10.76 17.18 -7.45
N GLN A 20 -11.09 16.35 -6.44
CA GLN A 20 -12.40 15.72 -6.25
C GLN A 20 -12.85 14.83 -7.43
N GLY A 21 -11.92 14.49 -8.34
CA GLY A 21 -12.15 13.56 -9.44
C GLY A 21 -11.91 12.11 -9.06
N LEU A 22 -12.26 11.17 -9.95
CA LEU A 22 -11.93 9.75 -9.79
C LEU A 22 -10.48 9.50 -10.22
N THR A 23 -9.72 8.80 -9.38
CA THR A 23 -8.40 8.25 -9.71
C THR A 23 -8.55 6.75 -9.95
N VAL A 24 -7.91 6.27 -11.02
CA VAL A 24 -7.78 4.83 -11.30
C VAL A 24 -6.32 4.45 -11.16
N THR A 25 -6.02 3.52 -10.25
CA THR A 25 -4.66 3.07 -9.96
C THR A 25 -4.52 1.59 -10.29
N GLY A 26 -3.62 1.29 -11.22
CA GLY A 26 -3.27 -0.09 -11.55
C GLY A 26 -2.44 -0.75 -10.44
N MET A 27 -2.84 -1.96 -10.05
CA MET A 27 -2.17 -2.75 -9.02
C MET A 27 -1.71 -4.09 -9.61
N THR A 28 -0.48 -4.50 -9.28
CA THR A 28 0.12 -5.73 -9.80
C THR A 28 0.18 -6.81 -8.72
N ARG A 29 -0.21 -8.04 -9.06
CA ARG A 29 -0.13 -9.18 -8.14
C ARG A 29 1.33 -9.57 -7.88
N LEU A 30 1.68 -9.78 -6.61
CA LEU A 30 2.93 -10.41 -6.23
C LEU A 30 2.76 -11.94 -6.17
N THR A 31 3.63 -12.66 -6.87
CA THR A 31 3.60 -14.13 -6.90
C THR A 31 4.46 -14.72 -5.78
N GLY A 32 3.99 -15.78 -5.13
CA GLY A 32 4.80 -16.56 -4.18
C GLY A 32 4.95 -15.94 -2.79
N VAL A 33 4.07 -15.02 -2.39
CA VAL A 33 4.10 -14.44 -1.04
C VAL A 33 3.58 -15.45 -0.01
N THR A 34 4.42 -15.81 0.95
CA THR A 34 4.09 -16.77 2.02
C THR A 34 3.98 -16.14 3.40
N ASP A 35 4.56 -14.96 3.60
CA ASP A 35 4.58 -14.27 4.88
C ASP A 35 4.68 -12.76 4.61
N VAL A 36 3.97 -11.97 5.42
CA VAL A 36 3.98 -10.51 5.33
C VAL A 36 4.28 -9.93 6.70
N ARG A 37 5.23 -8.98 6.74
CA ARG A 37 5.54 -8.19 7.92
C ARG A 37 5.44 -6.71 7.58
N ILE A 38 4.67 -5.97 8.36
CA ILE A 38 4.51 -4.52 8.25
C ILE A 38 5.03 -3.93 9.55
N ASP A 39 6.12 -3.18 9.49
CA ASP A 39 6.69 -2.47 10.64
C ASP A 39 6.22 -1.01 10.63
N GLY A 40 5.75 -0.50 11.76
CA GLY A 40 5.33 0.89 11.90
C GLY A 40 5.47 1.41 13.33
N PRO A 41 5.20 2.72 13.55
CA PRO A 41 5.36 3.36 14.86
C PRO A 41 4.50 2.73 15.97
N ALA A 42 3.36 2.13 15.59
CA ALA A 42 2.46 1.42 16.51
C ALA A 42 2.88 -0.04 16.80
N GLY A 43 4.02 -0.49 16.26
CA GLY A 43 4.51 -1.86 16.35
C GLY A 43 4.46 -2.61 15.01
N SER A 44 4.86 -3.88 15.05
CA SER A 44 4.92 -4.75 13.87
C SER A 44 3.68 -5.64 13.75
N LEU A 45 3.07 -5.69 12.57
CA LEU A 45 2.03 -6.66 12.20
C LEU A 45 2.65 -7.78 11.36
N LYS A 46 2.41 -9.04 11.73
CA LYS A 46 2.87 -10.21 10.98
C LYS A 46 1.69 -11.11 10.58
N LEU A 47 1.59 -11.41 9.29
CA LEU A 47 0.67 -12.39 8.72
C LEU A 47 1.50 -13.58 8.23
N ASN A 48 1.24 -14.77 8.78
CA ASN A 48 1.93 -16.00 8.37
C ASN A 48 1.02 -16.84 7.48
N GLY A 49 1.55 -17.42 6.42
CA GLY A 49 0.85 -18.29 5.48
C GLY A 49 0.57 -17.64 4.12
N PRO A 50 0.24 -18.45 3.09
CA PRO A 50 0.05 -17.96 1.72
C PRO A 50 -0.98 -16.84 1.64
N VAL A 51 -0.62 -15.74 0.97
CA VAL A 51 -1.51 -14.59 0.78
C VAL A 51 -1.48 -14.09 -0.65
N VAL A 52 -2.58 -13.48 -1.07
CA VAL A 52 -2.66 -12.73 -2.32
C VAL A 52 -2.37 -11.26 -2.01
N MET A 53 -1.27 -10.74 -2.53
CA MET A 53 -0.91 -9.33 -2.40
C MET A 53 -0.90 -8.65 -3.75
N TYR A 54 -1.43 -7.43 -3.78
CA TYR A 54 -1.32 -6.51 -4.90
C TYR A 54 -0.55 -5.27 -4.47
N LEU A 55 0.40 -4.83 -5.29
CA LEU A 55 1.22 -3.65 -5.03
C LEU A 55 1.00 -2.62 -6.13
N GLY A 56 0.78 -1.38 -5.75
CA GLY A 56 0.61 -0.24 -6.65
C GLY A 56 1.59 0.89 -6.32
N PRO A 57 1.63 1.93 -7.16
CA PRO A 57 2.47 3.10 -6.90
C PRO A 57 2.06 3.80 -5.61
N VAL A 58 3.07 4.33 -4.90
CA VAL A 58 2.84 5.21 -3.75
C VAL A 58 2.62 6.63 -4.29
N GLU A 59 1.46 7.21 -4.00
CA GLU A 59 1.23 8.62 -4.30
C GLU A 59 2.12 9.53 -3.44
N PRO A 60 2.51 10.72 -3.93
CA PRO A 60 3.29 11.67 -3.14
C PRO A 60 2.58 12.00 -1.81
N CYS A 61 3.26 11.82 -0.68
CA CYS A 61 2.70 12.15 0.63
C CYS A 61 2.43 13.67 0.71
N PRO A 62 1.17 14.11 0.92
CA PRO A 62 0.86 15.54 1.00
C PRO A 62 1.50 16.20 2.24
N ASN A 63 1.88 15.41 3.26
CA ASN A 63 2.43 15.90 4.53
C ASN A 63 3.97 15.88 4.59
N ARG A 64 4.66 15.87 3.45
CA ARG A 64 6.13 15.78 3.42
C ARG A 64 6.81 16.89 4.25
N ALA A 65 6.25 18.11 4.27
CA ALA A 65 6.75 19.22 5.08
C ALA A 65 6.61 19.00 6.60
N ALA A 66 5.52 18.35 7.05
CA ALA A 66 5.28 18.10 8.47
C ALA A 66 6.22 17.05 9.08
N LEU A 67 6.77 16.16 8.25
CA LEU A 67 7.78 15.18 8.67
C LEU A 67 9.17 15.81 8.86
N GLU A 68 9.50 16.86 8.09
CA GLU A 68 10.77 17.58 8.21
C GLU A 68 10.78 18.54 9.40
N GLU A 69 9.65 19.18 9.73
CA GLU A 69 9.52 20.04 10.92
C GLU A 69 9.51 19.26 12.24
N GLY A 70 9.04 18.01 12.24
CA GLY A 70 9.12 17.13 13.42
C GLY A 70 10.56 16.73 13.75
N ALA A 71 11.40 16.50 12.75
CA ALA A 71 12.80 16.12 12.94
C ALA A 71 13.70 17.29 13.40
N ALA A 72 13.33 18.54 13.11
CA ALA A 72 14.09 19.72 13.51
C ALA A 72 13.80 20.23 14.94
N ARG A 73 12.79 19.67 15.61
CA ARG A 73 12.39 20.08 16.98
C ARG A 73 12.98 19.22 18.09
N ASP A 74 13.65 18.12 17.74
CA ASP A 74 14.27 17.17 18.68
C ASP A 74 15.82 17.30 18.74
N VAL A 75 16.38 18.48 18.40
CA VAL A 75 17.81 18.81 18.57
C VAL A 75 17.99 19.96 19.56
#